data_AF-A0A350UZ28-F1
#
_entry.id   AF-A0A350UZ28-F1
#
_cell.length_a   1.000
_cell.length_b   1.000
_cell.length_c   1.000
_cell.angle_alpha   90.00
_cell.angle_beta   90.00
_cell.angle_gamma   90.00
#
_symmetry.space_group_name_H-M   'P 1'
#
loop_
_entity.id
_entity.type
_entity.pdbx_description
1 polymer ?
#
loop_
_entity_poly.entity_id
_entity_poly.type
_entity_poly.pdbx_seq_one_letter_code
_entity_poly.pdbx_strand_id
1 'polypeptide(L)'
;MEQNKKEKLFSAKYLVMFFITALVTAGITLLLVNIFEKKQEATLYPSVFKPVGDEETDPKVWGENFPFEYDTYKKTETNEGQTFYGGSDNYQKLDKYPNLKILFSGNPFSKDYREERGHYWAITDVKETERINDKTPNTCITCKSSSVAVDIKKMGPENFYKAMFKDVGAHYDKSIGCLDCHDPKTMALRISRPAFIEAMERRGIDVTKASRQEMRSYVCGQCHVEYYFKGDGKYLTFPWDKGLQIDSIEAYYDEVNFNDWTHETTGSPMLKMQHPEFETWSTGIHAKSGVS
;
A
#
# COMPACT_ATOMS: atom_id res chain seq x y z
N MET A 1 61.14 -11.53 46.42
CA MET A 1 59.67 -11.44 46.64
C MET A 1 58.93 -10.67 45.54
N GLU A 2 59.56 -9.70 44.88
CA GLU A 2 58.88 -8.82 43.91
C GLU A 2 58.59 -9.48 42.53
N GLN A 3 59.49 -10.37 42.08
CA GLN A 3 59.38 -11.10 40.81
C GLN A 3 58.20 -12.09 40.80
N ASN A 4 58.01 -12.80 41.91
CA ASN A 4 56.91 -13.77 42.13
C ASN A 4 55.53 -13.07 42.23
N LYS A 5 55.51 -11.78 42.62
CA LYS A 5 54.31 -10.94 42.65
C LYS A 5 53.93 -10.46 41.23
N LYS A 6 54.92 -10.13 40.39
CA LYS A 6 54.72 -9.79 38.97
C LYS A 6 54.22 -10.98 38.13
N GLU A 7 54.75 -12.19 38.34
CA GLU A 7 54.26 -13.41 37.65
C GLU A 7 52.83 -13.77 38.04
N LYS A 8 52.47 -13.70 39.33
CA LYS A 8 51.08 -13.91 39.77
C LYS A 8 50.12 -12.85 39.22
N LEU A 9 50.55 -11.59 39.14
CA LEU A 9 49.75 -10.52 38.53
C LEU A 9 49.59 -10.72 37.01
N PHE A 10 50.61 -11.25 36.34
CA PHE A 10 50.61 -11.57 34.91
C PHE A 10 49.65 -12.74 34.64
N SER A 11 49.75 -13.84 35.40
CA SER A 11 48.85 -15.00 35.33
C SER A 11 47.38 -14.65 35.62
N ALA A 12 47.12 -13.79 36.62
CA ALA A 12 45.76 -13.32 36.93
C ALA A 12 45.15 -12.50 35.78
N LYS A 13 45.95 -11.70 35.05
CA LYS A 13 45.48 -10.95 33.88
C LYS A 13 45.06 -11.86 32.73
N TYR A 14 45.81 -12.93 32.46
CA TYR A 14 45.42 -13.91 31.43
C TYR A 14 44.18 -14.71 31.83
N LEU A 15 44.04 -15.05 33.11
CA LEU A 15 42.81 -15.69 33.63
C LEU A 15 41.59 -14.78 33.46
N VAL A 16 41.70 -13.50 33.85
CA VAL A 16 40.61 -12.53 33.66
C VAL A 16 40.29 -12.34 32.17
N MET A 17 41.31 -12.21 31.32
CA MET A 17 41.12 -12.09 29.87
C MET A 17 40.44 -13.33 29.29
N PHE A 18 40.84 -14.53 29.70
CA PHE A 18 40.21 -15.79 29.28
C PHE A 18 38.73 -15.83 29.66
N PHE A 19 38.38 -15.49 30.90
CA PHE A 19 36.97 -15.48 31.33
C PHE A 19 36.14 -14.42 30.61
N ILE A 20 36.70 -13.23 30.36
CA ILE A 20 36.02 -12.19 29.58
C ILE A 20 35.79 -12.67 28.14
N THR A 21 36.81 -13.23 27.48
CA THR A 21 36.67 -13.76 26.12
C THR A 21 35.64 -14.89 26.09
N ALA A 22 35.67 -15.82 27.05
CA ALA A 22 34.69 -16.90 27.14
C ALA A 22 33.25 -16.37 27.32
N LEU A 23 33.05 -15.35 28.16
CA LEU A 23 31.75 -14.71 28.35
C LEU A 23 31.26 -14.00 27.09
N VAL A 24 32.14 -13.26 26.40
CA VAL A 24 31.80 -12.59 25.13
C VAL A 24 31.46 -13.62 24.04
N THR A 25 32.26 -14.68 23.90
CA THR A 25 31.99 -15.76 22.95
C THR A 25 30.69 -16.49 23.27
N ALA A 26 30.40 -16.75 24.54
CA ALA A 26 29.12 -17.33 24.95
C ALA A 26 27.95 -16.40 24.62
N GLY A 27 28.07 -15.10 24.89
CA GLY A 27 27.05 -14.10 24.54
C GLY A 27 26.78 -14.02 23.03
N ILE A 28 27.84 -13.99 22.21
CA ILE A 28 27.71 -13.99 20.74
C ILE A 28 27.07 -15.30 20.25
N THR A 29 27.48 -16.44 20.80
CA THR A 29 26.93 -17.75 20.41
C THR A 29 25.44 -17.83 20.75
N LEU A 30 25.03 -17.40 21.95
CA LEU A 30 23.63 -17.36 22.35
C LEU A 30 22.79 -16.44 21.44
N LEU A 31 23.34 -15.29 21.05
CA LEU A 31 22.68 -14.39 20.10
C LEU A 31 22.53 -15.04 18.73
N LEU A 32 23.57 -15.71 18.22
CA LEU A 32 23.52 -16.40 16.93
C LEU A 32 22.53 -17.57 16.93
N VAL A 33 22.49 -18.35 18.01
CA VAL A 33 21.51 -19.44 18.19
C VAL A 33 20.09 -18.87 18.20
N ASN A 34 19.85 -17.81 18.97
CA ASN A 34 18.54 -17.15 18.99
C ASN A 34 18.11 -16.66 17.60
N ILE A 35 19.02 -15.99 16.87
CA ILE A 35 18.75 -15.54 15.50
C ILE A 35 18.43 -16.73 14.58
N PHE A 36 19.17 -17.82 14.69
CA PHE A 36 18.97 -19.01 13.85
C PHE A 36 17.64 -19.70 14.17
N GLU A 37 17.32 -19.91 15.45
CA GLU A 37 16.03 -20.45 15.90
C GLU A 37 14.86 -19.58 15.40
N LYS A 38 14.95 -18.26 15.57
CA LYS A 38 13.90 -17.34 15.08
C LYS A 38 13.75 -17.37 13.56
N LYS A 39 14.86 -17.53 12.82
CA LYS A 39 14.80 -17.73 11.37
C LYS A 39 14.15 -19.06 11.00
N GLN A 40 14.43 -20.13 11.74
CA GLN A 40 13.84 -21.44 11.50
C GLN A 40 12.35 -21.48 11.86
N GLU A 41 11.94 -20.90 12.98
CA GLU A 41 10.53 -20.70 13.35
C GLU A 41 9.79 -19.92 12.26
N ALA A 42 10.40 -18.86 11.70
CA ALA A 42 9.82 -18.09 10.61
C ALA A 42 9.59 -18.92 9.33
N THR A 43 10.35 -20.01 9.10
CA THR A 43 10.10 -20.91 7.95
C THR A 43 8.92 -21.86 8.16
N LEU A 44 8.50 -22.06 9.41
CA LEU A 44 7.33 -22.87 9.76
C LEU A 44 6.03 -22.04 9.75
N TYR A 45 6.12 -20.71 9.66
CA TYR A 45 5.00 -19.80 9.57
C TYR A 45 4.79 -19.34 8.12
N PRO A 46 3.54 -19.28 7.63
CA PRO A 46 2.31 -19.63 8.32
C PRO A 46 2.02 -21.14 8.32
N SER A 47 1.53 -21.67 9.44
CA SER A 47 0.90 -22.99 9.47
C SER A 47 -0.47 -22.91 8.77
N VAL A 48 -0.52 -23.20 7.47
CA VAL A 48 -1.77 -23.25 6.71
C VAL A 48 -2.46 -24.59 6.98
N PHE A 49 -3.55 -24.57 7.75
CA PHE A 49 -4.34 -25.76 8.08
C PHE A 49 -5.32 -26.13 6.96
N LYS A 50 -5.86 -25.11 6.28
CA LYS A 50 -6.77 -25.24 5.14
C LYS A 50 -6.21 -24.46 3.95
N PRO A 51 -5.98 -25.10 2.79
CA PRO A 51 -5.49 -24.38 1.62
C PRO A 51 -6.39 -23.20 1.24
N VAL A 52 -5.77 -22.04 1.00
CA VAL A 52 -6.43 -20.87 0.43
C VAL A 52 -6.24 -20.92 -1.09
N GLY A 53 -7.32 -20.73 -1.85
CA GLY A 53 -7.27 -20.78 -3.32
C GLY A 53 -6.49 -19.62 -3.93
N ASP A 54 -5.88 -19.85 -5.11
CA ASP A 54 -5.07 -18.84 -5.83
C ASP A 54 -5.85 -17.56 -6.20
N GLU A 55 -7.18 -17.66 -6.24
CA GLU A 55 -8.12 -16.58 -6.57
C GLU A 55 -9.11 -16.31 -5.41
N GLU A 56 -8.79 -16.72 -4.19
CA GLU A 56 -9.67 -16.55 -3.04
C GLU A 56 -9.74 -15.07 -2.61
N THR A 57 -10.83 -14.41 -2.96
CA THR A 57 -11.06 -12.99 -2.69
C THR A 57 -11.75 -12.72 -1.35
N ASP A 58 -12.37 -13.72 -0.72
CA ASP A 58 -13.12 -13.52 0.51
C ASP A 58 -12.18 -13.60 1.73
N PRO A 59 -11.90 -12.48 2.43
CA PRO A 59 -11.00 -12.47 3.58
C PRO A 59 -11.46 -13.41 4.72
N LYS A 60 -12.74 -13.78 4.78
CA LYS A 60 -13.25 -14.74 5.76
C LYS A 60 -12.63 -16.13 5.58
N VAL A 61 -12.39 -16.57 4.34
CA VAL A 61 -11.76 -17.87 4.06
C VAL A 61 -10.31 -17.87 4.54
N TRP A 62 -9.60 -16.76 4.36
CA TRP A 62 -8.24 -16.57 4.90
C TRP A 62 -8.25 -16.60 6.43
N GLY A 63 -9.29 -16.03 7.07
CA GLY A 63 -9.48 -16.01 8.51
C GLY A 63 -9.61 -17.39 9.17
N GLU A 64 -9.89 -18.45 8.42
CA GLU A 64 -9.84 -19.83 8.95
C GLU A 64 -8.41 -20.25 9.34
N ASN A 65 -7.40 -19.73 8.64
CA ASN A 65 -5.98 -19.94 8.98
C ASN A 65 -5.39 -18.77 9.79
N PHE A 66 -5.92 -17.56 9.57
CA PHE A 66 -5.38 -16.29 10.10
C PHE A 66 -6.43 -15.51 10.90
N PRO A 67 -6.96 -16.09 12.00
CA PRO A 67 -8.08 -15.50 12.72
C PRO A 67 -7.76 -14.13 13.34
N PHE A 68 -6.53 -13.94 13.82
CA PHE A 68 -6.11 -12.67 14.41
C PHE A 68 -6.04 -11.55 13.36
N GLU A 69 -5.41 -11.84 12.22
CA GLU A 69 -5.31 -10.90 11.10
C GLU A 69 -6.70 -10.56 10.55
N TYR A 70 -7.56 -11.56 10.37
CA TYR A 70 -8.93 -11.36 9.91
C TYR A 70 -9.77 -10.52 10.89
N ASP A 71 -9.67 -10.79 12.20
CA ASP A 71 -10.36 -10.00 13.21
C ASP A 71 -9.86 -8.55 13.26
N THR A 72 -8.55 -8.31 13.05
CA THR A 72 -8.03 -6.94 12.93
C THR A 72 -8.48 -6.24 11.65
N TYR A 73 -8.56 -6.95 10.52
CA TYR A 73 -9.12 -6.42 9.28
C TYR A 73 -10.59 -6.00 9.46
N LYS A 74 -11.41 -6.84 10.12
CA LYS A 74 -12.82 -6.53 10.39
C LYS A 74 -13.02 -5.28 11.24
N LYS A 75 -12.04 -4.85 12.04
CA LYS A 75 -12.16 -3.56 12.77
C LYS A 75 -12.32 -2.36 11.83
N THR A 76 -11.94 -2.49 10.55
CA THR A 76 -12.19 -1.45 9.54
C THR A 76 -13.67 -1.30 9.14
N GLU A 77 -14.54 -2.22 9.56
CA GLU A 77 -16.00 -2.07 9.48
C GLU A 77 -16.53 -1.03 10.47
N THR A 78 -15.90 -0.90 11.64
CA THR A 78 -16.32 0.03 12.68
C THR A 78 -15.80 1.44 12.39
N ASN A 79 -16.70 2.41 12.39
CA ASN A 79 -16.33 3.82 12.40
C ASN A 79 -16.14 4.28 13.86
N GLU A 80 -14.94 4.77 14.19
CA GLU A 80 -14.52 5.24 15.52
C GLU A 80 -14.76 6.76 15.72
N GLY A 81 -15.48 7.41 14.81
CA GLY A 81 -15.79 8.83 14.87
C GLY A 81 -14.80 9.75 14.15
N GLN A 82 -14.98 11.06 14.37
CA GLN A 82 -14.09 12.12 13.89
C GLN A 82 -12.92 12.36 14.84
N THR A 83 -11.76 12.63 14.25
CA THR A 83 -10.60 13.23 14.90
C THR A 83 -10.50 14.70 14.51
N PHE A 84 -9.47 15.41 14.96
CA PHE A 84 -9.32 16.84 14.64
C PHE A 84 -9.17 17.11 13.13
N TYR A 85 -8.48 16.24 12.39
CA TYR A 85 -8.15 16.46 10.96
C TYR A 85 -8.73 15.41 9.99
N GLY A 86 -9.42 14.40 10.50
CA GLY A 86 -9.98 13.31 9.69
C GLY A 86 -10.80 12.38 10.56
N GLY A 87 -10.69 11.08 10.36
CA GLY A 87 -11.40 10.07 11.14
C GLY A 87 -12.01 9.02 10.21
N SER A 88 -13.05 8.34 10.68
CA SER A 88 -13.75 7.31 9.91
C SER A 88 -15.22 7.64 9.64
N ASP A 89 -15.69 8.80 10.10
CA ASP A 89 -17.05 9.24 9.82
C ASP A 89 -17.15 9.72 8.38
N ASN A 90 -17.93 9.00 7.58
CA ASN A 90 -18.16 9.28 6.16
C ASN A 90 -19.11 10.48 5.98
N TYR A 91 -18.63 11.68 6.32
CA TYR A 91 -19.36 12.93 6.11
C TYR A 91 -19.04 13.54 4.74
N GLN A 92 -19.98 14.34 4.22
CA GLN A 92 -19.82 15.03 2.94
C GLN A 92 -18.82 16.20 3.07
N LYS A 93 -17.63 16.08 2.47
CA LYS A 93 -16.61 17.16 2.50
C LYS A 93 -17.10 18.39 1.74
N LEU A 94 -17.97 18.23 0.75
CA LEU A 94 -18.56 19.34 0.00
C LEU A 94 -19.51 20.22 0.84
N ASP A 95 -20.07 19.69 1.94
CA ASP A 95 -20.91 20.47 2.84
C ASP A 95 -20.08 21.15 3.93
N LYS A 96 -19.04 20.47 4.43
CA LYS A 96 -18.06 21.04 5.37
C LYS A 96 -17.19 22.12 4.74
N TYR A 97 -16.80 21.92 3.47
CA TYR A 97 -15.94 22.83 2.71
C TYR A 97 -16.60 23.20 1.36
N PRO A 98 -17.60 24.10 1.35
CA PRO A 98 -18.37 24.43 0.15
C PRO A 98 -17.55 24.94 -1.04
N ASN A 99 -16.39 25.54 -0.78
CA ASN A 99 -15.47 25.99 -1.84
C ASN A 99 -15.00 24.86 -2.75
N LEU A 100 -15.01 23.60 -2.28
CA LEU A 100 -14.67 22.44 -3.11
C LEU A 100 -15.65 22.27 -4.28
N LYS A 101 -16.92 22.66 -4.14
CA LYS A 101 -17.90 22.66 -5.24
C LYS A 101 -17.47 23.62 -6.35
N ILE A 102 -16.90 24.77 -5.98
CA ILE A 102 -16.38 25.77 -6.93
C ILE A 102 -15.10 25.24 -7.57
N LEU A 103 -14.12 24.80 -6.77
CA LEU A 103 -12.82 24.34 -7.26
C LEU A 103 -12.92 23.13 -8.19
N PHE A 104 -13.92 22.28 -7.99
CA PHE A 104 -14.17 21.11 -8.83
C PHE A 104 -15.29 21.32 -9.86
N SER A 105 -15.67 22.56 -10.20
CA SER A 105 -16.71 22.81 -11.21
C SER A 105 -16.35 22.14 -12.54
N GLY A 106 -17.26 21.33 -13.07
CA GLY A 106 -17.03 20.49 -14.26
C GLY A 106 -16.42 19.12 -14.00
N ASN A 107 -16.00 18.83 -12.76
CA ASN A 107 -15.43 17.56 -12.37
C ASN A 107 -16.42 16.77 -11.49
N PRO A 108 -16.52 15.43 -11.62
CA PRO A 108 -17.38 14.60 -10.76
C PRO A 108 -17.20 14.82 -9.25
N PHE A 109 -16.02 15.23 -8.79
CA PHE A 109 -15.76 15.54 -7.38
C PHE A 109 -16.58 16.73 -6.85
N SER A 110 -17.16 17.58 -7.70
CA SER A 110 -18.11 18.63 -7.27
C SER A 110 -19.50 18.10 -6.90
N LYS A 111 -19.80 16.84 -7.23
CA LYS A 111 -21.09 16.19 -6.93
C LYS A 111 -21.05 15.46 -5.59
N ASP A 112 -20.01 14.65 -5.39
CA ASP A 112 -19.85 13.87 -4.17
C ASP A 112 -18.36 13.67 -3.86
N TYR A 113 -17.94 14.06 -2.67
CA TYR A 113 -16.59 13.83 -2.16
C TYR A 113 -16.63 13.74 -0.64
N ARG A 114 -16.52 12.53 -0.12
CA ARG A 114 -16.70 12.25 1.30
C ARG A 114 -15.40 11.92 2.00
N GLU A 115 -15.41 12.03 3.32
CA GLU A 115 -14.34 11.52 4.17
C GLU A 115 -14.20 10.01 3.99
N GLU A 116 -12.96 9.57 3.81
CA GLU A 116 -12.63 8.17 3.72
C GLU A 116 -12.90 7.44 5.05
N ARG A 117 -13.06 6.12 4.95
CA ARG A 117 -13.22 5.23 6.10
C ARG A 117 -12.54 3.90 5.83
N GLY A 118 -12.72 2.94 6.73
CA GLY A 118 -12.01 1.68 6.69
C GLY A 118 -12.20 0.88 5.40
N HIS A 119 -11.18 0.10 5.03
CA HIS A 119 -11.12 -0.71 3.81
C HIS A 119 -12.34 -1.61 3.59
N TYR A 120 -12.98 -2.10 4.66
CA TYR A 120 -14.22 -2.87 4.58
C TYR A 120 -15.30 -2.20 3.71
N TRP A 121 -15.39 -0.87 3.75
CA TRP A 121 -16.42 -0.10 3.07
C TRP A 121 -16.10 0.28 1.63
N ALA A 122 -14.90 -0.01 1.12
CA ALA A 122 -14.46 0.51 -0.18
C ALA A 122 -15.41 0.15 -1.35
N ILE A 123 -15.97 -1.07 -1.37
CA ILE A 123 -16.97 -1.48 -2.37
C ILE A 123 -18.32 -0.79 -2.17
N THR A 124 -18.77 -0.64 -0.93
CA THR A 124 -20.01 0.08 -0.62
C THR A 124 -19.88 1.54 -1.06
N ASP A 125 -18.80 2.21 -0.67
CA ASP A 125 -18.58 3.64 -0.93
C ASP A 125 -18.40 3.94 -2.42
N VAL A 126 -17.72 3.08 -3.19
CA VAL A 126 -17.58 3.28 -4.64
C VAL A 126 -18.90 3.04 -5.39
N LYS A 127 -19.80 2.22 -4.84
CA LYS A 127 -21.13 1.98 -5.44
C LYS A 127 -22.15 3.05 -5.08
N GLU A 128 -22.02 3.64 -3.89
CA GLU A 128 -22.94 4.68 -3.41
C GLU A 128 -22.54 6.09 -3.87
N THR A 129 -21.28 6.29 -4.27
CA THR A 129 -20.83 7.63 -4.67
C THR A 129 -21.51 8.14 -5.93
N GLU A 130 -21.94 9.41 -5.90
CA GLU A 130 -22.63 10.05 -7.03
C GLU A 130 -21.67 10.42 -8.19
N ARG A 131 -20.37 10.11 -8.04
CA ARG A 131 -19.37 10.30 -9.10
C ARG A 131 -19.49 9.28 -10.23
N ILE A 132 -19.97 8.07 -9.93
CA ILE A 132 -20.11 6.99 -10.91
C ILE A 132 -21.32 7.28 -11.81
N ASN A 133 -21.11 7.09 -13.11
CA ASN A 133 -22.13 7.18 -14.15
C ASN A 133 -21.87 6.16 -15.28
N ASP A 134 -22.76 6.10 -16.27
CA ASP A 134 -22.70 5.15 -17.39
C ASP A 134 -21.42 5.21 -18.25
N LYS A 135 -20.65 6.30 -18.16
CA LYS A 135 -19.39 6.52 -18.88
C LYS A 135 -18.15 6.24 -18.03
N THR A 136 -18.32 5.75 -16.80
CA THR A 136 -17.18 5.52 -15.90
C THR A 136 -16.35 4.34 -16.40
N PRO A 137 -15.03 4.53 -16.63
CA PRO A 137 -14.15 3.43 -16.98
C PRO A 137 -14.00 2.45 -15.82
N ASN A 138 -13.80 1.18 -16.12
CA ASN A 138 -13.62 0.15 -15.11
C ASN A 138 -12.34 0.39 -14.29
N THR A 139 -11.38 1.16 -14.80
CA THR A 139 -10.19 1.62 -14.06
C THR A 139 -10.51 2.17 -12.66
N CYS A 140 -11.68 2.78 -12.45
CA CYS A 140 -12.11 3.28 -11.14
C CYS A 140 -12.20 2.21 -10.04
N ILE A 141 -12.42 0.93 -10.37
CA ILE A 141 -12.53 -0.16 -9.37
C ILE A 141 -11.17 -0.70 -8.92
N THR A 142 -10.08 -0.36 -9.62
CA THR A 142 -8.74 -0.98 -9.45
C THR A 142 -8.27 -1.01 -8.01
N CYS A 143 -8.58 0.03 -7.23
CA CYS A 143 -8.12 0.20 -5.86
C CYS A 143 -9.23 -0.03 -4.82
N LYS A 144 -10.21 -0.91 -5.11
CA LYS A 144 -11.43 -1.07 -4.28
C LYS A 144 -11.77 -2.50 -3.90
N SER A 145 -11.18 -3.52 -4.53
CA SER A 145 -11.55 -4.92 -4.32
C SER A 145 -10.39 -5.89 -4.57
N SER A 146 -10.35 -6.97 -3.78
CA SER A 146 -9.49 -8.13 -4.03
C SER A 146 -9.77 -8.82 -5.38
N SER A 147 -11.02 -8.74 -5.88
CA SER A 147 -11.40 -9.34 -7.18
C SER A 147 -10.67 -8.71 -8.37
N VAL A 148 -10.16 -7.48 -8.22
CA VAL A 148 -9.37 -6.81 -9.26
C VAL A 148 -8.14 -7.63 -9.65
N ALA A 149 -7.43 -8.22 -8.68
CA ALA A 149 -6.22 -8.99 -8.96
C ALA A 149 -6.53 -10.24 -9.81
N VAL A 150 -7.71 -10.84 -9.60
CA VAL A 150 -8.20 -12.00 -10.35
C VAL A 150 -8.58 -11.59 -11.77
N ASP A 151 -9.36 -10.53 -11.92
CA ASP A 151 -9.88 -10.13 -13.23
C ASP A 151 -8.80 -9.50 -14.11
N ILE A 152 -7.85 -8.74 -13.55
CA ILE A 152 -6.68 -8.27 -14.31
C ILE A 152 -5.88 -9.47 -14.85
N LYS A 153 -5.70 -10.53 -14.05
CA LYS A 153 -4.98 -11.74 -14.49
C LYS A 153 -5.72 -12.47 -15.61
N LYS A 154 -7.06 -12.49 -15.58
CA LYS A 154 -7.91 -13.18 -16.58
C LYS A 154 -8.07 -12.38 -17.87
N MET A 155 -8.29 -11.07 -17.76
CA MET A 155 -8.62 -10.19 -18.88
C MET A 155 -7.37 -9.58 -19.54
N GLY A 156 -6.29 -9.45 -18.78
CA GLY A 156 -5.16 -8.57 -19.10
C GLY A 156 -5.43 -7.11 -18.68
N PRO A 157 -4.40 -6.35 -18.25
CA PRO A 157 -4.57 -4.98 -17.74
C PRO A 157 -5.27 -4.03 -18.73
N GLU A 158 -4.88 -4.05 -20.01
CA GLU A 158 -5.46 -3.19 -21.04
C GLU A 158 -6.97 -3.39 -21.21
N ASN A 159 -7.41 -4.64 -21.32
CA ASN A 159 -8.84 -4.97 -21.47
C ASN A 159 -9.61 -4.68 -20.19
N PHE A 160 -9.00 -4.93 -19.03
CA PHE A 160 -9.61 -4.64 -17.74
C PHE A 160 -9.88 -3.14 -17.57
N TYR A 161 -8.92 -2.27 -17.89
CA TYR A 161 -9.07 -0.82 -17.76
C TYR A 161 -10.03 -0.23 -18.81
N LYS A 162 -9.98 -0.74 -20.04
CA LYS A 162 -10.84 -0.28 -21.13
C LYS A 162 -12.31 -0.65 -20.97
N ALA A 163 -12.63 -1.69 -20.18
CA ALA A 163 -14.01 -2.06 -19.88
C ALA A 163 -14.76 -0.93 -19.16
N MET A 164 -16.09 -1.02 -19.07
CA MET A 164 -16.89 -0.06 -18.31
C MET A 164 -17.11 -0.57 -16.88
N PHE A 165 -17.14 0.35 -15.92
CA PHE A 165 -17.38 0.01 -14.51
C PHE A 165 -18.66 -0.79 -14.33
N LYS A 166 -19.74 -0.39 -15.01
CA LYS A 166 -21.05 -1.05 -14.95
C LYS A 166 -21.06 -2.51 -15.42
N ASP A 167 -20.10 -2.90 -16.25
CA ASP A 167 -20.04 -4.24 -16.86
C ASP A 167 -19.15 -5.20 -16.06
N VAL A 168 -18.28 -4.67 -15.19
CA VAL A 168 -17.29 -5.46 -14.43
C VAL A 168 -17.30 -5.05 -12.96
N GLY A 169 -16.69 -3.90 -12.61
CA GLY A 169 -16.50 -3.47 -11.22
C GLY A 169 -17.78 -3.31 -10.41
N ALA A 170 -18.91 -3.00 -11.03
CA ALA A 170 -20.21 -2.91 -10.37
C ALA A 170 -20.68 -4.25 -9.77
N HIS A 171 -20.19 -5.38 -10.30
CA HIS A 171 -20.58 -6.71 -9.86
C HIS A 171 -19.75 -7.24 -8.68
N TYR A 172 -18.69 -6.54 -8.26
CA TYR A 172 -17.86 -6.99 -7.14
C TYR A 172 -18.57 -6.85 -5.79
N ASP A 173 -18.43 -7.85 -4.94
CA ASP A 173 -19.03 -7.91 -3.60
C ASP A 173 -18.00 -7.98 -2.47
N LYS A 174 -16.73 -8.28 -2.79
CA LYS A 174 -15.61 -8.30 -1.82
C LYS A 174 -14.83 -7.01 -1.87
N SER A 175 -14.61 -6.39 -0.71
CA SER A 175 -13.80 -5.19 -0.58
C SER A 175 -12.30 -5.48 -0.71
N ILE A 176 -11.48 -4.44 -0.51
CA ILE A 176 -10.04 -4.57 -0.32
C ILE A 176 -9.78 -5.58 0.80
N GLY A 177 -8.91 -6.55 0.58
CA GLY A 177 -8.75 -7.70 1.46
C GLY A 177 -7.38 -8.36 1.35
N CYS A 178 -7.28 -9.59 1.88
CA CYS A 178 -6.02 -10.32 2.01
C CYS A 178 -5.29 -10.50 0.68
N LEU A 179 -6.03 -10.83 -0.38
CA LEU A 179 -5.50 -11.14 -1.70
C LEU A 179 -4.83 -9.93 -2.37
N ASP A 180 -5.17 -8.70 -1.99
CA ASP A 180 -4.56 -7.48 -2.57
C ASP A 180 -3.07 -7.36 -2.24
N CYS A 181 -2.65 -7.90 -1.10
CA CYS A 181 -1.32 -7.70 -0.53
C CYS A 181 -0.56 -9.00 -0.24
N HIS A 182 -1.25 -10.15 -0.14
CA HIS A 182 -0.63 -11.43 0.22
C HIS A 182 -0.75 -12.48 -0.88
N ASP A 183 0.29 -13.29 -1.00
CA ASP A 183 0.26 -14.54 -1.76
C ASP A 183 -0.53 -15.62 -0.98
N PRO A 184 -1.52 -16.28 -1.59
CA PRO A 184 -2.41 -17.22 -0.88
C PRO A 184 -1.71 -18.51 -0.41
N LYS A 185 -0.55 -18.86 -0.98
CA LYS A 185 0.18 -20.08 -0.61
C LYS A 185 1.17 -19.84 0.51
N THR A 186 1.80 -18.66 0.51
CA THR A 186 2.96 -18.37 1.35
C THR A 186 2.72 -17.26 2.36
N MET A 187 1.63 -16.48 2.22
CA MET A 187 1.38 -15.22 2.93
C MET A 187 2.47 -14.16 2.74
N ALA A 188 3.42 -14.37 1.83
CA ALA A 188 4.40 -13.36 1.49
C ALA A 188 3.70 -12.11 0.94
N LEU A 189 4.24 -10.93 1.25
CA LEU A 189 3.76 -9.69 0.65
C LEU A 189 4.00 -9.75 -0.86
N ARG A 190 3.02 -9.28 -1.63
CA ARG A 190 3.10 -9.18 -3.09
C ARG A 190 2.47 -7.89 -3.57
N ILE A 191 2.89 -7.46 -4.75
CA ILE A 191 2.22 -6.41 -5.49
C ILE A 191 1.33 -7.07 -6.54
N SER A 192 0.03 -6.81 -6.45
CA SER A 192 -1.00 -7.34 -7.35
C SER A 192 -1.46 -6.34 -8.41
N ARG A 193 -1.08 -5.06 -8.28
CA ARG A 193 -1.47 -3.98 -9.21
C ARG A 193 -0.36 -3.68 -10.23
N PRO A 194 -0.60 -3.94 -11.54
CA PRO A 194 0.39 -3.69 -12.59
C PRO A 194 0.87 -2.24 -12.64
N ALA A 195 -0.02 -1.27 -12.49
CA ALA A 195 0.32 0.15 -12.55
C ALA A 195 1.45 0.57 -11.59
N PHE A 196 1.51 -0.02 -10.38
CA PHE A 196 2.62 0.21 -9.45
C PHE A 196 3.92 -0.39 -9.96
N ILE A 197 3.89 -1.64 -10.41
CA ILE A 197 5.07 -2.35 -10.95
C ILE A 197 5.63 -1.56 -12.14
N GLU A 198 4.78 -1.23 -13.10
CA GLU A 198 5.15 -0.49 -14.31
C GLU A 198 5.72 0.91 -13.98
N ALA A 199 5.12 1.62 -13.01
CA ALA A 199 5.63 2.93 -12.60
C ALA A 199 7.00 2.84 -11.92
N MET A 200 7.23 1.78 -11.14
CA MET A 200 8.54 1.53 -10.52
C MET A 200 9.58 1.09 -11.55
N GLU A 201 9.20 0.26 -12.52
CA GLU A 201 10.05 -0.16 -13.65
C GLU A 201 10.49 1.04 -14.50
N ARG A 202 9.59 1.97 -14.83
CA ARG A 202 9.94 3.22 -15.54
C ARG A 202 10.95 4.08 -14.77
N ARG A 203 11.04 3.90 -13.46
CA ARG A 203 12.03 4.54 -12.59
C ARG A 203 13.30 3.70 -12.38
N GLY A 204 13.41 2.56 -13.06
CA GLY A 204 14.55 1.63 -12.94
C GLY A 204 14.55 0.80 -11.66
N ILE A 205 13.39 0.67 -10.98
CA ILE A 205 13.26 -0.08 -9.73
C ILE A 205 12.57 -1.43 -10.01
N ASP A 206 13.30 -2.51 -9.75
CA ASP A 206 12.78 -3.87 -9.83
C ASP A 206 12.09 -4.25 -8.50
N VAL A 207 10.76 -4.20 -8.50
CA VAL A 207 9.92 -4.50 -7.32
C VAL A 207 10.12 -5.94 -6.83
N THR A 208 10.54 -6.87 -7.67
CA THR A 208 10.79 -8.27 -7.25
C THR A 208 11.99 -8.41 -6.32
N LYS A 209 12.87 -7.40 -6.30
CA LYS A 209 14.04 -7.32 -5.42
C LYS A 209 13.79 -6.47 -4.18
N ALA A 210 12.56 -5.99 -3.98
CA ALA A 210 12.22 -5.15 -2.83
C ALA A 210 12.50 -5.90 -1.52
N SER A 211 13.14 -5.21 -0.60
CA SER A 211 13.31 -5.67 0.77
C SER A 211 11.94 -5.79 1.46
N ARG A 212 11.90 -6.57 2.55
CA ARG A 212 10.70 -6.63 3.40
C ARG A 212 10.27 -5.25 3.91
N GLN A 213 11.22 -4.33 4.13
CA GLN A 213 10.92 -2.99 4.61
C GLN A 213 10.24 -2.14 3.53
N GLU A 214 10.73 -2.20 2.30
CA GLU A 214 10.09 -1.51 1.16
C GLU A 214 8.70 -2.07 0.89
N MET A 215 8.55 -3.40 0.92
CA MET A 215 7.25 -4.05 0.70
C MET A 215 6.18 -3.62 1.70
N ARG A 216 6.55 -3.23 2.94
CA ARG A 216 5.60 -2.71 3.93
C ARG A 216 4.97 -1.37 3.53
N SER A 217 5.61 -0.60 2.66
CA SER A 217 5.06 0.63 2.09
C SER A 217 4.52 0.41 0.67
N TYR A 218 5.14 -0.46 -0.13
CA TYR A 218 4.73 -0.70 -1.51
C TYR A 218 3.33 -1.31 -1.61
N VAL A 219 2.92 -2.16 -0.66
CA VAL A 219 1.55 -2.70 -0.66
C VAL A 219 0.48 -1.60 -0.52
N CYS A 220 0.80 -0.50 0.18
CA CYS A 220 -0.05 0.69 0.28
C CYS A 220 0.04 1.54 -0.98
N GLY A 221 1.24 1.69 -1.53
CA GLY A 221 1.52 2.41 -2.78
C GLY A 221 0.85 1.80 -4.02
N GLN A 222 0.21 0.63 -3.92
CA GLN A 222 -0.66 0.12 -4.98
C GLN A 222 -1.88 1.01 -5.24
N CYS A 223 -2.32 1.75 -4.21
CA CYS A 223 -3.60 2.47 -4.21
C CYS A 223 -3.47 3.92 -3.70
N HIS A 224 -2.67 4.14 -2.65
CA HIS A 224 -2.50 5.43 -1.99
C HIS A 224 -1.46 6.29 -2.69
N VAL A 225 -1.79 6.67 -3.91
CA VAL A 225 -0.92 7.38 -4.86
C VAL A 225 -1.69 8.36 -5.71
N GLU A 226 -0.97 9.32 -6.28
CA GLU A 226 -1.46 10.11 -7.40
C GLU A 226 -1.52 9.25 -8.67
N TYR A 227 -2.60 9.43 -9.44
CA TYR A 227 -2.81 8.68 -10.67
C TYR A 227 -3.67 9.44 -11.67
N TYR A 228 -3.52 9.08 -12.94
CA TYR A 228 -4.40 9.48 -14.03
C TYR A 228 -4.74 8.31 -14.97
N PHE A 229 -5.70 8.55 -15.86
CA PHE A 229 -6.13 7.57 -16.87
C PHE A 229 -5.58 7.94 -18.24
N LYS A 230 -4.54 7.23 -18.67
CA LYS A 230 -3.81 7.51 -19.91
C LYS A 230 -4.57 7.02 -21.15
N GLY A 231 -4.72 7.92 -22.11
CA GLY A 231 -5.29 7.64 -23.44
C GLY A 231 -6.75 7.20 -23.43
N ASP A 232 -7.24 6.79 -24.60
CA ASP A 232 -8.64 6.37 -24.78
C ASP A 232 -8.97 5.08 -24.05
N GLY A 233 -7.97 4.20 -23.84
CA GLY A 233 -8.12 2.98 -23.06
C GLY A 233 -8.23 3.20 -21.55
N LYS A 234 -8.11 4.46 -21.08
CA LYS A 234 -8.17 4.84 -19.66
C LYS A 234 -7.22 4.03 -18.79
N TYR A 235 -6.02 3.77 -19.30
CA TYR A 235 -5.02 2.92 -18.66
C TYR A 235 -4.51 3.58 -17.36
N LEU A 236 -4.62 2.89 -16.22
CA LEU A 236 -4.17 3.43 -14.94
C LEU A 236 -2.66 3.69 -14.98
N THR A 237 -2.25 4.93 -14.77
CA THR A 237 -0.84 5.33 -14.84
C THR A 237 -0.49 6.22 -13.66
N PHE A 238 0.65 5.93 -13.00
CA PHE A 238 1.22 6.81 -11.98
C PHE A 238 2.27 7.74 -12.64
N PRO A 239 2.15 9.07 -12.49
CA PRO A 239 2.93 10.07 -13.22
C PRO A 239 4.34 10.29 -12.63
N TRP A 240 5.10 9.22 -12.41
CA TRP A 240 6.32 9.26 -11.60
C TRP A 240 7.63 9.31 -12.40
N ASP A 241 7.54 9.40 -13.72
CA ASP A 241 8.69 9.34 -14.64
C ASP A 241 9.72 10.46 -14.39
N LYS A 242 9.29 11.61 -13.85
CA LYS A 242 10.15 12.73 -13.44
C LYS A 242 10.49 12.79 -11.96
N GLY A 243 9.97 11.85 -11.16
CA GLY A 243 10.11 11.82 -9.70
C GLY A 243 8.78 11.79 -8.96
N LEU A 244 8.85 11.60 -7.64
CA LEU A 244 7.68 11.48 -6.75
C LEU A 244 7.28 12.81 -6.10
N GLN A 245 8.03 13.89 -6.31
CA GLN A 245 7.67 15.21 -5.77
C GLN A 245 6.50 15.79 -6.56
N ILE A 246 5.69 16.64 -5.93
CA ILE A 246 4.55 17.29 -6.60
C ILE A 246 5.01 18.07 -7.84
N ASP A 247 6.09 18.86 -7.74
CA ASP A 247 6.65 19.60 -8.87
C ASP A 247 7.14 18.67 -10.00
N SER A 248 7.65 17.47 -9.66
CA SER A 248 8.04 16.46 -10.67
C SER A 248 6.82 15.90 -11.40
N ILE A 249 5.73 15.65 -10.66
CA ILE A 249 4.47 15.13 -11.21
C ILE A 249 3.82 16.20 -12.10
N GLU A 250 3.79 17.45 -11.67
CA GLU A 250 3.32 18.59 -12.48
C GLU A 250 4.14 18.69 -13.78
N ALA A 251 5.48 18.67 -13.69
CA ALA A 251 6.34 18.71 -14.86
C ALA A 251 6.14 17.50 -15.80
N TYR A 252 5.71 16.34 -15.29
CA TYR A 252 5.35 15.21 -16.12
C TYR A 252 4.06 15.49 -16.88
N TYR A 253 3.03 16.00 -16.20
CA TYR A 253 1.76 16.35 -16.83
C TYR A 253 1.90 17.43 -17.90
N ASP A 254 2.77 18.42 -17.68
CA ASP A 254 3.12 19.43 -18.69
C ASP A 254 3.74 18.78 -19.94
N GLU A 255 4.65 17.83 -19.76
CA GLU A 255 5.33 17.16 -20.88
C GLU A 255 4.37 16.33 -21.73
N VAL A 256 3.41 15.66 -21.09
CA VAL A 256 2.39 14.88 -21.79
C VAL A 256 1.16 15.73 -22.19
N ASN A 257 1.18 17.04 -21.92
CA ASN A 257 0.10 17.99 -22.17
C ASN A 257 -1.27 17.46 -21.68
N PHE A 258 -1.31 17.00 -20.44
CA PHE A 258 -2.49 16.35 -19.85
C PHE A 258 -3.34 17.33 -19.03
N ASN A 259 -4.65 17.16 -19.09
CA ASN A 259 -5.61 17.70 -18.14
C ASN A 259 -6.71 16.68 -17.86
N ASP A 260 -7.23 16.68 -16.63
CA ASP A 260 -8.34 15.81 -16.22
C ASP A 260 -9.69 16.38 -16.68
N TRP A 261 -9.85 17.71 -16.54
CA TRP A 261 -11.05 18.41 -16.99
C TRP A 261 -10.74 19.86 -17.34
N THR A 262 -11.69 20.50 -18.02
CA THR A 262 -11.71 21.96 -18.20
C THR A 262 -12.66 22.54 -17.17
N HIS A 263 -12.17 23.46 -16.34
CA HIS A 263 -12.98 24.09 -15.30
C HIS A 263 -14.14 24.89 -15.92
N GLU A 264 -15.37 24.61 -15.52
CA GLU A 264 -16.56 25.20 -16.16
C GLU A 264 -16.62 26.72 -16.08
N THR A 265 -16.26 27.31 -14.93
CA THR A 265 -16.33 28.77 -14.73
C THR A 265 -15.21 29.53 -15.42
N THR A 266 -13.96 29.04 -15.34
CA THR A 266 -12.77 29.79 -15.79
C THR A 266 -12.28 29.37 -17.18
N GLY A 267 -12.70 28.20 -17.67
CA GLY A 267 -12.17 27.59 -18.90
C GLY A 267 -10.74 27.05 -18.76
N SER A 268 -10.17 27.01 -17.55
CA SER A 268 -8.79 26.56 -17.32
C SER A 268 -8.66 25.04 -17.46
N PRO A 269 -7.57 24.53 -18.07
CA PRO A 269 -7.23 23.11 -18.00
C PRO A 269 -6.76 22.76 -16.59
N MET A 270 -7.36 21.75 -15.97
CA MET A 270 -7.12 21.39 -14.57
C MET A 270 -6.56 19.99 -14.42
N LEU A 271 -5.69 19.83 -13.41
CA LEU A 271 -5.22 18.54 -12.90
C LEU A 271 -5.95 18.21 -11.60
N LYS A 272 -6.33 16.94 -11.44
CA LYS A 272 -6.99 16.45 -10.23
C LYS A 272 -5.99 15.56 -9.48
N MET A 273 -5.47 16.05 -8.35
CA MET A 273 -4.59 15.25 -7.50
C MET A 273 -5.40 14.34 -6.57
N GLN A 274 -5.06 13.05 -6.55
CA GLN A 274 -5.69 11.99 -5.76
C GLN A 274 -4.70 11.51 -4.71
N HIS A 275 -5.10 11.57 -3.43
CA HIS A 275 -4.51 10.86 -2.29
C HIS A 275 -3.01 10.45 -2.46
N PRO A 276 -2.09 11.44 -2.59
CA PRO A 276 -0.69 11.19 -2.94
C PRO A 276 0.11 10.82 -1.69
N GLU A 277 -0.38 9.86 -0.89
CA GLU A 277 0.24 9.55 0.40
C GLU A 277 1.61 8.91 0.23
N PHE A 278 1.79 7.99 -0.72
CA PHE A 278 3.10 7.34 -0.95
C PHE A 278 4.14 8.38 -1.39
N GLU A 279 3.79 9.25 -2.32
CA GLU A 279 4.61 10.35 -2.80
C GLU A 279 4.98 11.30 -1.66
N THR A 280 3.98 11.78 -0.93
CA THR A 280 4.17 12.72 0.18
C THR A 280 5.02 12.09 1.29
N TRP A 281 4.70 10.86 1.71
CA TRP A 281 5.44 10.12 2.72
C TRP A 281 6.91 9.92 2.31
N SER A 282 7.18 9.54 1.06
CA SER A 282 8.52 9.19 0.57
C SER A 282 9.54 10.32 0.71
N THR A 283 9.07 11.56 0.82
CA THR A 283 9.91 12.77 0.91
C THR A 283 10.07 13.26 2.35
N GLY A 284 9.25 12.73 3.27
CA GLY A 284 9.19 13.08 4.68
C GLY A 284 10.30 12.46 5.53
N ILE A 285 10.41 12.95 6.78
CA ILE A 285 11.45 12.50 7.73
C ILE A 285 11.27 11.04 8.15
N HIS A 286 10.03 10.55 8.23
CA HIS A 286 9.72 9.17 8.60
C HIS A 286 10.27 8.18 7.55
N ALA A 287 9.98 8.40 6.27
CA ALA A 287 10.53 7.58 5.18
C ALA A 287 12.06 7.64 5.14
N LYS A 288 12.66 8.84 5.27
CA LYS A 288 14.11 9.04 5.37
C LYS A 288 14.74 8.29 6.55
N SER A 289 13.97 8.06 7.61
CA SER A 289 14.37 7.30 8.80
C SER A 289 14.04 5.81 8.70
N GLY A 290 13.53 5.34 7.56
CA GLY A 290 13.18 3.94 7.32
C GLY A 290 11.84 3.50 7.93
N VAL A 291 10.94 4.41 8.31
CA VAL A 291 9.62 4.09 8.87
C VAL A 291 8.62 3.90 7.73
N SER A 292 8.03 2.70 7.67
CA SER A 292 6.99 2.28 6.71
C SER A 292 5.58 2.56 7.20
#